data_AF-A0AAE0HX18-F1
#
_entry.id   AF-A0AAE0HX18-F1
#
_cell.length_a   1.000
_cell.length_b   1.000
_cell.length_c   1.000
_cell.angle_alpha   90.00
_cell.angle_beta   90.00
_cell.angle_gamma   90.00
#
_symmetry.space_group_name_H-M   'P 1'
#
loop_
_entity.id
_entity.type
_entity.pdbx_description
1 polymer ?
#
loop_
_entity_poly.entity_id
_entity_poly.type
_entity_poly.pdbx_seq_one_letter_code
_entity_poly.pdbx_strand_id
1 'polypeptide(L)'
;MPAASYGLWGLRATRSLFPLKGIMPAVPLGILTRSPLNLRKFLDFTRCSPVTHEQSVAQAADQQSFIVSSSGRPANIIIPTDWFLMKNEGQQKMVDHFTKVLVNKIGINVLRLSFEAEWAKTGPKDLRSKTLLEYLDKQRLIANTKSISWPNYYDGYHSYDQFRRYFQAKFGHSLYTSPFMTRRWGLASDITEDEETRDTEYNFVLLPLGRPGANYRDIVPTSGSGGGSLFSESVYDPIDFCTVLGLPQPVIPIGQNPYESRVTAATEYAPIVASLVGRETRWTLLAGRPRY
;
A
#
# COMPACT_ATOMS: atom_id res chain seq x y z
N MET A 1 -2.99 1.65 8.90
CA MET A 1 -3.96 1.72 7.79
C MET A 1 -5.37 1.75 8.35
N PRO A 2 -6.18 2.79 8.10
CA PRO A 2 -7.53 2.92 8.66
C PRO A 2 -8.46 1.74 8.36
N ALA A 3 -8.47 1.24 7.11
CA ALA A 3 -9.31 0.10 6.73
C ALA A 3 -9.07 -1.13 7.62
N ALA A 4 -7.79 -1.45 7.86
CA ALA A 4 -7.39 -2.56 8.71
C ALA A 4 -7.78 -2.35 10.18
N SER A 5 -7.60 -1.13 10.69
CA SER A 5 -7.90 -0.80 12.09
C SER A 5 -9.39 -0.83 12.42
N TYR A 6 -10.25 -0.60 11.43
CA TYR A 6 -11.71 -0.49 11.64
C TYR A 6 -12.50 -1.61 10.95
N GLY A 7 -11.84 -2.61 10.37
CA GLY A 7 -12.53 -3.74 9.72
C GLY A 7 -13.36 -3.29 8.52
N LEU A 8 -12.87 -2.28 7.79
CA LEU A 8 -13.52 -1.76 6.60
C LEU A 8 -12.92 -2.38 5.34
N TRP A 9 -13.71 -2.37 4.27
CA TRP A 9 -13.18 -2.59 2.94
C TRP A 9 -12.39 -1.35 2.54
N GLY A 10 -11.13 -1.54 2.16
CA GLY A 10 -10.26 -0.49 1.67
C GLY A 10 -9.81 -0.79 0.25
N LEU A 11 -9.56 0.24 -0.55
CA LEU A 11 -8.85 0.10 -1.81
C LEU A 11 -7.87 1.26 -1.96
N ARG A 12 -6.58 0.95 -1.99
CA ARG A 12 -5.62 1.81 -2.68
C ARG A 12 -5.74 1.51 -4.16
N ALA A 13 -6.05 2.52 -4.97
CA ALA A 13 -6.08 2.36 -6.41
C ALA A 13 -4.67 2.39 -7.01
N THR A 14 -4.55 1.90 -8.25
CA THR A 14 -3.35 2.13 -9.06
C THR A 14 -3.07 3.62 -9.13
N ARG A 15 -1.79 3.98 -9.20
CA ARG A 15 -1.39 5.33 -9.58
C ARG A 15 -2.13 5.76 -10.87
N SER A 16 -2.51 7.03 -10.93
CA SER A 16 -3.19 7.62 -12.09
C SER A 16 -4.60 7.09 -12.40
N LEU A 17 -5.17 6.17 -11.62
CA LEU A 17 -6.57 5.74 -11.83
C LEU A 17 -7.56 6.88 -11.58
N PHE A 18 -7.23 7.78 -10.66
CA PHE A 18 -8.06 8.93 -10.32
C PHE A 18 -7.28 10.23 -10.56
N PRO A 19 -7.95 11.28 -11.08
CA PRO A 19 -7.33 12.59 -11.15
C PRO A 19 -7.06 13.09 -9.72
N LEU A 20 -5.83 13.52 -9.46
CA LEU A 20 -5.42 14.10 -8.17
C LEU A 20 -5.46 15.63 -8.18
N LYS A 21 -6.05 16.24 -9.21
CA LYS A 21 -6.21 17.70 -9.30
C LYS A 21 -7.01 18.20 -8.10
N GLY A 22 -6.43 19.13 -7.34
CA GLY A 22 -7.05 19.69 -6.13
C GLY A 22 -6.90 18.83 -4.88
N ILE A 23 -6.27 17.65 -5.00
CA ILE A 23 -5.83 16.85 -3.85
C ILE A 23 -4.41 17.26 -3.49
N MET A 24 -4.09 17.20 -2.20
CA MET A 24 -2.74 17.42 -1.72
C MET A 24 -1.75 16.47 -2.44
N PRO A 25 -0.65 16.97 -3.00
CA PRO A 25 0.40 16.13 -3.59
C PRO A 25 0.96 15.12 -2.59
N ALA A 26 1.66 14.08 -3.07
CA ALA A 26 2.26 13.00 -2.26
C ALA A 26 1.29 12.03 -1.57
N VAL A 27 -0.03 12.12 -1.81
CA VAL A 27 -1.02 11.24 -1.15
C VAL A 27 -1.71 10.34 -2.19
N PRO A 28 -1.55 9.00 -2.12
CA PRO A 28 -2.34 8.10 -2.95
C PRO A 28 -3.81 8.15 -2.53
N LEU A 29 -4.72 8.24 -3.51
CA LEU A 29 -6.15 8.21 -3.22
C LEU A 29 -6.58 6.80 -2.78
N GLY A 30 -7.23 6.72 -1.63
CA GLY A 30 -7.79 5.49 -1.08
C GLY A 30 -9.30 5.61 -0.90
N ILE A 31 -10.01 4.51 -1.17
CA ILE A 31 -11.46 4.41 -0.96
C ILE A 31 -11.70 3.52 0.26
N LEU A 32 -12.59 3.94 1.16
CA LEU A 32 -13.04 3.16 2.30
C LEU A 32 -14.54 2.93 2.20
N THR A 33 -14.98 1.68 2.32
CA THR A 33 -16.40 1.33 2.30
C THR A 33 -16.72 0.26 3.34
N ARG A 34 -18.02 0.10 3.63
CA ARG A 34 -18.51 -0.97 4.51
C ARG A 34 -18.73 -2.30 3.77
N SER A 35 -18.67 -2.32 2.44
CA SER A 35 -18.98 -3.52 1.66
C SER A 35 -18.25 -3.53 0.31
N PRO A 36 -17.97 -4.72 -0.25
CA PRO A 36 -17.33 -4.84 -1.56
C PRO A 36 -18.25 -4.32 -2.67
N LEU A 37 -19.57 -4.41 -2.49
CA LEU A 37 -20.55 -3.88 -3.43
C LEU A 37 -20.50 -2.35 -3.52
N ASN A 38 -20.34 -1.66 -2.39
CA ASN A 38 -20.19 -0.20 -2.40
C ASN A 38 -18.88 0.23 -3.04
N LEU A 39 -17.80 -0.53 -2.80
CA LEU A 39 -16.53 -0.30 -3.47
C LEU A 39 -16.69 -0.47 -4.99
N ARG A 40 -17.39 -1.53 -5.42
CA ARG A 40 -17.67 -1.77 -6.84
C ARG A 40 -18.50 -0.65 -7.46
N LYS A 41 -19.60 -0.23 -6.82
CA LYS A 41 -20.45 0.87 -7.28
C LYS A 41 -19.67 2.17 -7.45
N PHE A 42 -18.79 2.49 -6.51
CA PHE A 42 -17.92 3.67 -6.61
C PHE A 42 -17.01 3.59 -7.84
N LEU A 43 -16.36 2.44 -8.03
CA LEU A 43 -15.49 2.22 -9.19
C LEU A 43 -16.25 2.30 -10.52
N ASP A 44 -17.44 1.71 -10.59
CA ASP A 44 -18.29 1.78 -11.79
C ASP A 44 -18.73 3.23 -12.06
N PHE A 45 -19.11 3.99 -11.02
CA PHE A 45 -19.43 5.42 -11.16
C PHE A 45 -18.26 6.23 -11.72
N THR A 46 -17.04 6.01 -11.20
CA THR A 46 -15.85 6.74 -11.67
C THR A 46 -15.45 6.39 -13.10
N ARG A 47 -15.83 5.22 -13.62
CA ARG A 47 -15.62 4.83 -15.02
C ARG A 47 -16.63 5.48 -15.97
N CYS A 48 -17.81 5.85 -15.47
CA CYS A 48 -18.90 6.42 -16.27
C CYS A 48 -18.98 7.95 -16.18
N SER A 49 -18.10 8.61 -15.42
CA SER A 49 -18.14 10.06 -15.24
C SER A 49 -17.45 10.79 -16.41
N PRO A 50 -18.09 11.77 -17.07
CA PRO A 50 -17.48 12.53 -18.16
C PRO A 50 -16.31 13.44 -17.74
N VAL A 51 -16.09 13.65 -16.43
CA VAL A 51 -14.97 14.45 -15.91
C VAL A 51 -13.59 13.78 -16.16
N THR A 52 -13.56 12.46 -16.34
CA THR A 52 -12.33 11.74 -16.74
C THR A 52 -12.09 11.74 -18.26
N HIS A 53 -13.04 12.23 -19.07
CA HIS A 53 -12.91 12.23 -20.53
C HIS A 53 -12.09 13.42 -21.07
N GLU A 54 -12.18 14.62 -20.50
CA GLU A 54 -11.49 15.79 -21.08
C GLU A 54 -9.98 15.82 -20.85
N GLN A 55 -9.47 15.20 -19.79
CA GLN A 55 -8.02 15.08 -19.56
C GLN A 55 -7.42 13.81 -20.18
N SER A 56 -8.24 12.86 -20.65
CA SER A 56 -7.74 11.63 -21.26
C SER A 56 -7.53 11.72 -22.76
N VAL A 57 -8.14 12.66 -23.50
CA VAL A 57 -8.01 12.68 -24.98
C VAL A 57 -6.57 12.95 -25.47
N ALA A 58 -5.73 13.67 -24.70
CA ALA A 58 -4.33 13.90 -25.07
C ALA A 58 -3.38 12.75 -24.66
N GLN A 59 -3.78 11.89 -23.72
CA GLN A 59 -3.01 10.70 -23.29
C GLN A 59 -3.62 9.38 -23.80
N ALA A 60 -4.80 9.43 -24.44
CA ALA A 60 -5.57 8.26 -24.88
C ALA A 60 -5.06 7.62 -26.17
N ALA A 61 -4.16 8.27 -26.92
CA ALA A 61 -3.57 7.65 -28.11
C ALA A 61 -2.71 6.42 -27.78
N ASP A 62 -2.23 6.31 -26.52
CA ASP A 62 -1.43 5.16 -26.05
C ASP A 62 -2.17 4.29 -25.00
N GLN A 63 -3.37 4.73 -24.55
CA GLN A 63 -4.19 4.04 -23.54
C GLN A 63 -5.35 3.23 -24.15
N GLN A 64 -5.31 2.92 -25.44
CA GLN A 64 -6.38 2.21 -26.14
C GLN A 64 -6.52 0.71 -25.73
N SER A 65 -5.80 0.26 -24.70
CA SER A 65 -5.82 -1.11 -24.16
C SER A 65 -6.52 -1.27 -22.80
N PHE A 66 -7.21 -0.25 -22.26
CA PHE A 66 -8.06 -0.41 -21.06
C PHE A 66 -9.35 -1.20 -21.31
N ILE A 67 -9.57 -1.71 -22.53
CA ILE A 67 -10.59 -2.72 -22.82
C ILE A 67 -10.25 -3.99 -22.02
N VAL A 68 -11.20 -4.37 -21.16
CA VAL A 68 -11.23 -5.62 -20.41
C VAL A 68 -11.22 -6.79 -21.40
N SER A 69 -10.03 -7.26 -21.80
CA SER A 69 -9.88 -8.61 -22.34
C SER A 69 -9.92 -9.60 -21.17
N SER A 70 -11.07 -10.27 -21.05
CA SER A 70 -11.25 -11.42 -20.17
C SER A 70 -10.51 -12.62 -20.75
N SER A 71 -9.26 -12.85 -20.36
CA SER A 71 -8.56 -14.11 -20.69
C SER A 71 -7.35 -14.40 -19.82
N GLY A 72 -7.47 -14.28 -18.49
CA GLY A 72 -6.41 -14.76 -17.60
C GLY A 72 -6.83 -14.77 -16.14
N ARG A 73 -7.20 -15.94 -15.64
CA ARG A 73 -7.28 -16.17 -14.19
C ARG A 73 -5.84 -16.15 -13.64
N PRO A 74 -5.58 -15.52 -12.48
CA PRO A 74 -4.26 -15.60 -11.86
C PRO A 74 -3.85 -17.07 -11.71
N ALA A 75 -2.60 -17.39 -12.04
CA ALA A 75 -2.11 -18.76 -11.87
C ALA A 75 -1.94 -19.12 -10.39
N ASN A 76 -1.45 -18.16 -9.59
CA ASN A 76 -1.10 -18.37 -8.20
C ASN A 76 -1.51 -17.20 -7.31
N ILE A 77 -1.71 -17.52 -6.02
CA ILE A 77 -1.56 -16.57 -4.92
C ILE A 77 -0.15 -16.73 -4.37
N ILE A 78 0.62 -15.65 -4.41
CA ILE A 78 1.93 -15.56 -3.80
C ILE A 78 1.77 -15.24 -2.31
N ILE A 79 2.39 -16.04 -1.46
CA ILE A 79 2.58 -15.74 -0.04
C ILE A 79 4.07 -15.43 0.17
N PRO A 80 4.42 -14.17 0.43
CA PRO A 80 5.81 -13.75 0.65
C PRO A 80 6.28 -14.25 2.01
N THR A 81 7.19 -15.21 2.03
CA THR A 81 7.70 -15.81 3.29
C THR A 81 8.54 -14.84 4.11
N ASP A 82 8.92 -13.69 3.55
CA ASP A 82 9.64 -12.62 4.26
C ASP A 82 8.79 -11.96 5.35
N TRP A 83 7.46 -12.00 5.21
CA TRP A 83 6.51 -11.38 6.15
C TRP A 83 5.63 -12.40 6.89
N PHE A 84 5.90 -13.68 6.69
CA PHE A 84 5.23 -14.79 7.36
C PHE A 84 6.27 -15.71 8.03
N LEU A 85 6.02 -16.31 9.18
CA LEU A 85 4.76 -16.34 9.92
C LEU A 85 4.48 -15.05 10.70
N MET A 86 3.20 -14.75 10.86
CA MET A 86 2.75 -13.60 11.64
C MET A 86 3.00 -13.83 13.13
N LYS A 87 3.38 -12.77 13.85
CA LYS A 87 3.61 -12.82 15.31
C LYS A 87 2.37 -13.29 16.09
N ASN A 88 1.16 -12.95 15.63
CA ASN A 88 -0.07 -13.37 16.27
C ASN A 88 -0.63 -14.63 15.59
N GLU A 89 -0.69 -15.73 16.35
CA GLU A 89 -1.15 -17.02 15.83
C GLU A 89 -2.63 -17.03 15.40
N GLY A 90 -3.50 -16.30 16.11
CA GLY A 90 -4.92 -16.21 15.75
C GLY A 90 -5.11 -15.54 14.39
N GLN A 91 -4.35 -14.47 14.15
CA GLN A 91 -4.28 -13.77 12.87
C GLN A 91 -3.73 -14.68 11.77
N GLN A 92 -2.62 -15.39 12.03
CA GLN A 92 -2.05 -16.36 11.11
C GLN A 92 -3.08 -17.43 10.70
N LYS A 93 -3.74 -18.06 11.69
CA LYS A 93 -4.77 -19.10 11.46
C LYS A 93 -5.92 -18.57 10.60
N MET A 94 -6.38 -17.35 10.86
CA MET A 94 -7.46 -16.73 10.09
C MET A 94 -7.04 -16.42 8.65
N VAL A 95 -5.82 -15.90 8.44
CA VAL A 95 -5.26 -15.65 7.10
C VAL A 95 -5.05 -16.94 6.33
N ASP A 96 -4.56 -18.01 6.97
CA ASP A 96 -4.41 -19.32 6.35
C ASP A 96 -5.77 -19.92 5.97
N HIS A 97 -6.78 -19.79 6.84
CA HIS A 97 -8.14 -20.23 6.53
C HIS A 97 -8.75 -19.46 5.36
N PHE A 98 -8.64 -18.13 5.36
CA PHE A 98 -9.08 -17.29 4.24
C PHE A 98 -8.39 -17.69 2.94
N THR A 99 -7.07 -17.92 2.97
CA THR A 99 -6.29 -18.36 1.81
C THR A 99 -6.81 -19.68 1.26
N LYS A 100 -7.07 -20.67 2.12
CA LYS A 100 -7.65 -21.96 1.73
C LYS A 100 -9.01 -21.78 1.06
N VAL A 101 -9.88 -20.95 1.62
CA VAL A 101 -11.19 -20.65 1.03
C VAL A 101 -11.02 -20.01 -0.35
N LEU A 102 -10.11 -19.04 -0.48
CA LEU A 102 -9.87 -18.33 -1.73
C LEU A 102 -9.31 -19.25 -2.82
N VAL A 103 -8.34 -20.09 -2.47
CA VAL A 103 -7.76 -21.12 -3.33
C VAL A 103 -8.81 -22.10 -3.81
N ASN A 104 -9.67 -22.59 -2.91
CA ASN A 104 -10.71 -23.55 -3.27
C ASN A 104 -11.82 -22.93 -4.13
N LYS A 105 -12.22 -21.68 -3.83
CA LYS A 105 -13.32 -20.99 -4.51
C LYS A 105 -12.92 -20.46 -5.87
N ILE A 106 -11.72 -19.89 -5.98
CA ILE A 106 -11.18 -19.50 -7.26
C ILE A 106 -10.76 -20.80 -7.94
N GLY A 107 -9.78 -21.53 -7.42
CA GLY A 107 -9.18 -22.76 -7.95
C GLY A 107 -7.79 -22.48 -8.52
N ILE A 108 -6.96 -21.85 -7.71
CA ILE A 108 -5.61 -21.36 -8.06
C ILE A 108 -4.63 -21.88 -7.03
N ASN A 109 -3.36 -22.01 -7.40
CA ASN A 109 -2.37 -22.59 -6.49
C ASN A 109 -1.82 -21.54 -5.51
N VAL A 110 -1.21 -22.02 -4.43
CA VAL A 110 -0.43 -21.18 -3.52
C VAL A 110 1.04 -21.34 -3.87
N LEU A 111 1.72 -20.22 -4.13
CA LEU A 111 3.16 -20.16 -4.28
C LEU A 111 3.74 -19.44 -3.06
N ARG A 112 4.56 -20.14 -2.26
CA ARG A 112 5.32 -19.52 -1.18
C ARG A 112 6.69 -19.16 -1.71
N LEU A 113 7.10 -17.90 -1.59
CA LEU A 113 8.39 -17.44 -2.08
C LEU A 113 8.95 -16.34 -1.19
N SER A 114 10.27 -16.24 -1.08
CA SER A 114 10.93 -15.12 -0.44
C SER A 114 11.34 -14.12 -1.51
N PHE A 115 10.90 -12.86 -1.41
CA PHE A 115 11.34 -11.82 -2.33
C PHE A 115 12.83 -11.53 -2.17
N GLU A 116 13.38 -11.61 -0.95
CA GLU A 116 14.82 -11.49 -0.72
C GLU A 116 15.60 -12.60 -1.47
N ALA A 117 15.17 -13.85 -1.34
CA ALA A 117 15.81 -14.97 -2.03
C ALA A 117 15.65 -14.88 -3.56
N GLU A 118 14.50 -14.42 -4.05
CA GLU A 118 14.29 -14.21 -5.48
C GLU A 118 15.10 -13.03 -6.01
N TRP A 119 15.27 -11.95 -5.24
CA TRP A 119 16.16 -10.84 -5.57
C TRP A 119 17.61 -11.31 -5.75
N ALA A 120 18.11 -12.14 -4.84
CA ALA A 120 19.45 -12.71 -4.93
C ALA A 120 19.69 -13.56 -6.21
N LYS A 121 18.61 -14.06 -6.85
CA LYS A 121 18.69 -14.84 -8.11
C LYS A 121 18.44 -13.99 -9.35
N THR A 122 17.49 -13.07 -9.27
CA THR A 122 16.88 -12.42 -10.45
C THR A 122 17.17 -10.92 -10.52
N GLY A 123 17.59 -10.29 -9.43
CA GLY A 123 17.88 -8.87 -9.36
C GLY A 123 18.95 -8.44 -10.39
N PRO A 124 19.03 -7.14 -10.76
CA PRO A 124 20.02 -6.66 -11.73
C PRO A 124 21.44 -7.07 -11.35
N LYS A 125 22.25 -7.52 -12.31
CA LYS A 125 23.57 -8.16 -12.04
C LYS A 125 24.51 -7.29 -11.21
N ASP A 126 24.47 -5.98 -11.45
CA ASP A 126 25.24 -4.93 -10.77
C ASP A 126 24.74 -4.60 -9.35
N LEU A 127 23.51 -5.01 -9.01
CA LEU A 127 22.86 -4.72 -7.73
C LEU A 127 22.58 -5.98 -6.89
N ARG A 128 22.68 -7.17 -7.49
CA ARG A 128 22.40 -8.48 -6.88
C ARG A 128 23.36 -8.87 -5.74
N SER A 129 24.53 -8.22 -5.67
CA SER A 129 25.46 -8.39 -4.55
C SER A 129 24.98 -7.72 -3.26
N LYS A 130 23.96 -6.86 -3.34
CA LYS A 130 23.28 -6.25 -2.19
C LYS A 130 22.05 -7.07 -1.85
N THR A 131 21.71 -7.14 -0.57
CA THR A 131 20.40 -7.65 -0.13
C THR A 131 19.28 -6.78 -0.72
N LEU A 132 18.06 -7.31 -0.85
CA LEU A 132 16.90 -6.53 -1.29
C LEU A 132 16.67 -5.38 -0.31
N LEU A 133 16.82 -5.63 0.99
CA LEU A 133 16.77 -4.57 1.99
C LEU A 133 17.83 -3.50 1.75
N GLU A 134 19.10 -3.85 1.57
CA GLU A 134 20.15 -2.86 1.28
C GLU A 134 19.93 -2.16 -0.07
N TYR A 135 19.35 -2.83 -1.07
CA TYR A 135 18.98 -2.18 -2.31
C TYR A 135 17.92 -1.10 -2.04
N LEU A 136 16.90 -1.42 -1.25
CA LEU A 136 15.83 -0.49 -0.91
C LEU A 136 16.27 0.60 0.11
N ASP A 137 17.23 0.29 0.99
CA ASP A 137 17.67 1.11 2.14
C ASP A 137 19.01 1.85 1.93
N LYS A 138 20.00 1.35 1.16
CA LYS A 138 21.16 2.20 0.72
C LYS A 138 20.69 3.39 -0.09
N GLN A 139 19.51 3.27 -0.69
CA GLN A 139 18.88 4.36 -1.37
C GLN A 139 18.34 5.48 -0.43
N ARG A 140 18.46 5.30 0.88
CA ARG A 140 18.19 6.28 1.94
C ARG A 140 19.44 7.08 2.36
N LEU A 141 20.66 6.55 2.15
CA LEU A 141 21.90 7.10 2.72
C LEU A 141 22.84 7.77 1.70
N ILE A 142 22.63 7.55 0.40
CA ILE A 142 23.38 8.23 -0.65
C ILE A 142 22.45 9.31 -1.19
N ALA A 143 22.81 10.58 -0.98
CA ALA A 143 22.11 11.75 -1.54
C ALA A 143 21.85 11.68 -3.06
N ASN A 144 22.51 10.75 -3.76
CA ASN A 144 22.46 10.56 -5.21
C ASN A 144 22.05 9.13 -5.65
N THR A 145 21.32 8.34 -4.85
CA THR A 145 20.85 7.01 -5.33
C THR A 145 19.45 6.63 -4.86
N LYS A 146 18.42 7.11 -5.57
CA LYS A 146 17.15 6.48 -6.01
C LYS A 146 16.38 5.47 -5.11
N SER A 147 15.73 5.83 -3.98
CA SER A 147 14.90 4.84 -3.23
C SER A 147 13.57 4.55 -3.90
N ILE A 148 12.98 3.36 -3.79
CA ILE A 148 11.57 3.21 -4.18
C ILE A 148 10.62 3.95 -3.19
N SER A 149 11.14 4.40 -2.03
CA SER A 149 10.46 5.37 -1.16
C SER A 149 10.65 6.83 -1.58
N TRP A 150 11.48 7.10 -2.59
CA TRP A 150 11.86 8.43 -3.09
C TRP A 150 10.68 9.37 -3.35
N PRO A 151 9.60 8.96 -4.05
CA PRO A 151 8.48 9.87 -4.31
C PRO A 151 7.77 10.31 -3.01
N ASN A 152 7.62 9.41 -2.03
CA ASN A 152 6.93 9.72 -0.77
C ASN A 152 7.71 10.66 0.16
N TYR A 153 9.04 10.74 0.02
CA TYR A 153 9.89 11.64 0.80
C TYR A 153 10.11 12.96 0.06
N TYR A 154 10.48 12.89 -1.22
CA TYR A 154 10.63 14.07 -2.09
C TYR A 154 9.33 14.89 -2.14
N ASP A 155 8.23 14.30 -2.61
CA ASP A 155 6.96 15.02 -2.71
C ASP A 155 6.48 15.49 -1.33
N GLY A 156 6.68 14.65 -0.30
CA GLY A 156 6.30 14.96 1.08
C GLY A 156 7.03 16.17 1.66
N TYR A 157 8.21 16.52 1.15
CA TYR A 157 8.94 17.72 1.51
C TYR A 157 8.72 18.85 0.49
N HIS A 158 9.06 18.65 -0.77
CA HIS A 158 9.13 19.70 -1.79
C HIS A 158 7.76 20.25 -2.22
N SER A 159 6.68 19.48 -2.07
CA SER A 159 5.31 19.99 -2.33
C SER A 159 4.91 21.17 -1.44
N TYR A 160 5.63 21.40 -0.34
CA TYR A 160 5.39 22.51 0.58
C TYR A 160 6.39 23.66 0.43
N ASP A 161 7.38 23.59 -0.48
CA ASP A 161 8.46 24.59 -0.58
C ASP A 161 7.93 26.03 -0.67
N GLN A 162 6.92 26.24 -1.51
CA GLN A 162 6.28 27.54 -1.67
C GLN A 162 5.58 27.98 -0.39
N PHE A 163 4.82 27.09 0.26
CA PHE A 163 4.13 27.38 1.52
C PHE A 163 5.13 27.75 2.64
N ARG A 164 6.23 27.00 2.78
CA ARG A 164 7.26 27.28 3.79
C ARG A 164 7.89 28.65 3.60
N ARG A 165 8.27 28.99 2.36
CA ARG A 165 8.85 30.29 2.03
C ARG A 165 7.88 31.43 2.34
N TYR A 166 6.61 31.32 1.95
CA TYR A 166 5.61 32.35 2.25
C TYR A 166 5.33 32.49 3.74
N PHE A 167 5.21 31.38 4.46
CA PHE A 167 4.98 31.41 5.90
C PHE A 167 6.11 32.13 6.62
N GLN A 168 7.37 31.77 6.31
CA GLN A 168 8.55 32.45 6.84
C GLN A 168 8.53 33.95 6.52
N ALA A 169 8.25 34.32 5.27
CA ALA A 169 8.22 35.72 4.84
C ALA A 169 7.11 36.53 5.54
N LYS A 170 5.95 35.92 5.78
CA LYS A 170 4.79 36.59 6.38
C LYS A 170 4.88 36.72 7.90
N PHE A 171 5.39 35.71 8.58
CA PHE A 171 5.35 35.63 10.05
C PHE A 171 6.74 35.77 10.72
N GLY A 172 7.82 35.79 9.95
CA GLY A 172 9.18 35.99 10.45
C GLY A 172 9.79 34.79 11.18
N HIS A 173 9.12 33.63 11.17
CA HIS A 173 9.60 32.41 11.80
C HIS A 173 9.19 31.15 11.02
N SER A 174 9.93 30.06 11.26
CA SER A 174 9.68 28.79 10.60
C SER A 174 8.34 28.21 11.03
N LEU A 175 7.71 27.46 10.15
CA LEU A 175 6.47 26.78 10.47
C LEU A 175 6.71 25.70 11.54
N TYR A 176 5.76 25.57 12.46
CA TYR A 176 5.78 24.45 13.38
C TYR A 176 5.46 23.15 12.61
N THR A 177 6.34 22.16 12.74
CA THR A 177 6.06 20.78 12.32
C THR A 177 6.04 19.91 13.57
N SER A 178 5.20 18.86 13.56
CA SER A 178 5.31 17.85 14.61
C SER A 178 6.70 17.20 14.56
N PRO A 179 7.26 16.71 15.68
CA PRO A 179 8.60 16.10 15.71
C PRO A 179 8.80 15.01 14.65
N PHE A 180 7.75 14.23 14.37
CA PHE A 180 7.72 13.24 13.30
C PHE A 180 7.94 13.88 11.91
N MET A 181 7.19 14.94 11.59
CA MET A 181 7.32 15.64 10.32
C MET A 181 8.66 16.37 10.21
N THR A 182 9.16 16.97 11.30
CA THR A 182 10.49 17.61 11.33
C THR A 182 11.58 16.61 10.94
N ARG A 183 11.59 15.43 11.57
CA ARG A 183 12.58 14.38 11.26
C ARG A 183 12.44 13.88 9.83
N ARG A 184 11.21 13.61 9.37
CA ARG A 184 10.94 13.13 8.00
C ARG A 184 11.38 14.14 6.95
N TRP A 185 11.14 15.42 7.18
CA TRP A 185 11.54 16.50 6.28
C TRP A 185 13.06 16.72 6.27
N GLY A 186 13.73 16.60 7.42
CA GLY A 186 15.19 16.67 7.46
C GLY A 186 15.88 15.54 6.68
N LEU A 187 15.24 14.37 6.52
CA LEU A 187 15.74 13.30 5.66
C LEU A 187 15.49 13.54 4.16
N ALA A 188 14.64 14.51 3.82
CA ALA A 188 14.13 14.69 2.47
C ALA A 188 14.54 16.01 1.81
N SER A 189 15.20 16.91 2.54
CA SER A 189 15.49 18.27 2.07
C SER A 189 16.44 18.35 0.88
N ASP A 190 17.30 17.34 0.74
CA ASP A 190 18.40 17.33 -0.22
C ASP A 190 18.10 16.41 -1.42
N ILE A 191 16.84 15.98 -1.59
CA ILE A 191 16.42 15.05 -2.64
C ILE A 191 16.06 15.83 -3.92
N THR A 192 16.36 15.30 -5.11
CA THR A 192 16.04 15.91 -6.42
C THR A 192 15.05 15.08 -7.24
N GLU A 193 14.33 15.72 -8.17
CA GLU A 193 13.33 15.07 -9.04
C GLU A 193 13.97 14.11 -10.06
N ASP A 194 13.36 12.94 -10.28
CA ASP A 194 13.74 12.00 -11.35
C ASP A 194 12.55 11.06 -11.67
N GLU A 195 12.33 10.76 -12.96
CA GLU A 195 11.24 9.90 -13.45
C GLU A 195 11.62 8.41 -13.48
N GLU A 196 10.70 7.52 -13.10
CA GLU A 196 10.81 6.10 -13.45
C GLU A 196 9.45 5.38 -13.54
N THR A 197 9.32 4.50 -14.53
CA THR A 197 8.22 3.54 -14.75
C THR A 197 8.78 2.14 -14.96
N ARG A 198 8.14 1.09 -14.41
CA ARG A 198 8.46 -0.32 -14.75
C ARG A 198 7.22 -1.23 -14.70
N ASP A 199 7.20 -2.19 -15.63
CA ASP A 199 6.15 -3.21 -15.85
C ASP A 199 6.62 -4.59 -15.34
N THR A 200 5.72 -5.39 -14.77
CA THR A 200 6.01 -6.78 -14.31
C THR A 200 4.83 -7.74 -14.52
N GLU A 201 5.10 -9.05 -14.56
CA GLU A 201 4.16 -10.14 -14.87
C GLU A 201 3.11 -10.44 -13.78
N TYR A 202 2.07 -11.22 -14.15
CA TYR A 202 0.77 -11.28 -13.47
C TYR A 202 0.61 -12.42 -12.44
N ASN A 203 0.69 -12.07 -11.15
CA ASN A 203 0.26 -12.90 -10.01
C ASN A 203 -0.42 -12.04 -8.94
N PHE A 204 -1.21 -12.65 -8.04
CA PHE A 204 -1.67 -11.95 -6.83
C PHE A 204 -0.69 -12.16 -5.68
N VAL A 205 -0.41 -11.13 -4.89
CA VAL A 205 0.37 -11.24 -3.64
C VAL A 205 -0.56 -11.06 -2.45
N LEU A 206 -0.54 -12.00 -1.51
CA LEU A 206 -1.24 -11.89 -0.23
C LEU A 206 -0.33 -11.20 0.79
N LEU A 207 -0.77 -10.06 1.31
CA LEU A 207 -0.02 -9.31 2.30
C LEU A 207 -0.62 -9.46 3.71
N PRO A 208 0.22 -9.67 4.73
CA PRO A 208 -0.22 -9.61 6.11
C PRO A 208 -0.44 -8.14 6.48
N LEU A 209 -1.68 -7.79 6.82
CA LEU A 209 -2.05 -6.47 7.28
C LEU A 209 -2.87 -6.54 8.57
N GLY A 210 -2.96 -5.39 9.25
CA GLY A 210 -3.71 -5.28 10.49
C GLY A 210 -2.86 -5.56 11.70
N ARG A 211 -3.49 -5.46 12.86
CA ARG A 211 -2.83 -5.52 14.18
C ARG A 211 -3.64 -6.45 15.06
N PRO A 212 -3.00 -7.17 16.00
CA PRO A 212 -3.69 -8.14 16.83
C PRO A 212 -4.55 -7.53 17.96
N GLY A 213 -4.67 -6.21 18.07
CA GLY A 213 -5.39 -5.56 19.17
C GLY A 213 -5.54 -4.04 19.03
N ALA A 214 -6.07 -3.42 20.09
CA ALA A 214 -6.27 -1.97 20.17
C ALA A 214 -4.95 -1.18 20.24
N ASN A 215 -4.98 0.05 19.73
CA ASN A 215 -3.94 1.04 19.99
C ASN A 215 -4.51 2.11 20.90
N TYR A 216 -3.90 2.25 22.07
CA TYR A 216 -4.30 3.29 22.99
C TYR A 216 -3.47 4.54 22.75
N ARG A 217 -4.14 5.70 22.78
CA ARG A 217 -3.56 7.00 22.41
C ARG A 217 -2.38 7.41 23.32
N ASP A 218 -2.39 6.95 24.55
CA ASP A 218 -1.39 7.18 25.61
C ASP A 218 -0.22 6.19 25.56
N ILE A 219 -0.24 5.20 24.66
CA ILE A 219 0.89 4.31 24.43
C ILE A 219 1.67 4.80 23.21
N VAL A 220 2.92 5.17 23.43
CA VAL A 220 3.87 5.39 22.34
C VAL A 220 4.20 4.02 21.73
N PRO A 221 3.88 3.76 20.46
CA PRO A 221 4.13 2.46 19.87
C PRO A 221 5.64 2.21 19.75
N THR A 222 6.07 0.99 20.03
CA THR A 222 7.46 0.55 19.85
C THR A 222 7.77 0.26 18.38
N SER A 223 9.02 0.47 17.97
CA SER A 223 9.51 0.05 16.66
C SER A 223 9.18 -1.42 16.36
N GLY A 224 8.64 -1.71 15.17
CA GLY A 224 8.37 -3.08 14.73
C GLY A 224 7.19 -3.82 15.38
N SER A 225 6.31 -3.12 16.12
CA SER A 225 5.18 -3.74 16.84
C SER A 225 3.94 -4.08 15.96
N GLY A 226 4.09 -4.17 14.63
CA GLY A 226 2.97 -4.49 13.75
C GLY A 226 1.98 -3.33 13.69
N GLY A 227 2.37 -2.30 12.94
CA GLY A 227 1.56 -1.12 12.69
C GLY A 227 1.58 -0.13 13.83
N GLY A 228 2.30 0.97 13.67
CA GLY A 228 2.16 2.12 14.56
C GLY A 228 3.46 2.61 15.15
N SER A 229 4.58 1.91 14.98
CA SER A 229 5.87 2.56 15.19
C SER A 229 5.85 3.91 14.48
N LEU A 230 6.26 4.96 15.21
CA LEU A 230 6.48 6.27 14.63
C LEU A 230 7.48 6.20 13.46
N PHE A 231 8.23 5.09 13.32
CA PHE A 231 9.16 4.83 12.24
C PHE A 231 9.07 3.35 11.82
N SER A 232 8.56 3.05 10.63
CA SER A 232 8.99 1.81 10.00
C SER A 232 10.49 1.96 9.75
N GLU A 233 11.30 1.12 10.38
CA GLU A 233 12.76 1.18 10.20
C GLU A 233 13.17 0.72 8.80
N SER A 234 12.26 0.04 8.09
CA SER A 234 12.46 -0.48 6.75
C SER A 234 11.34 -0.05 5.80
N VAL A 235 11.74 0.35 4.60
CA VAL A 235 10.86 0.56 3.45
C VAL A 235 10.34 -0.77 2.87
N TYR A 236 10.95 -1.88 3.28
CA TYR A 236 10.55 -3.24 2.98
C TYR A 236 9.57 -3.77 4.04
N ASP A 237 8.43 -3.10 4.14
CA ASP A 237 7.31 -3.45 5.02
C ASP A 237 6.05 -3.76 4.18
N PRO A 238 5.23 -4.75 4.55
CA PRO A 238 4.02 -5.11 3.80
C PRO A 238 3.01 -3.95 3.65
N ILE A 239 3.01 -2.96 4.55
CA ILE A 239 2.13 -1.77 4.44
C ILE A 239 2.60 -0.83 3.32
N ASP A 240 3.92 -0.66 3.21
CA ASP A 240 4.54 0.31 2.31
C ASP A 240 4.82 -0.26 0.92
N PHE A 241 5.00 -1.57 0.80
CA PHE A 241 5.28 -2.29 -0.45
C PHE A 241 4.40 -1.85 -1.63
N CYS A 242 3.08 -1.80 -1.42
CA CYS A 242 2.15 -1.40 -2.47
C CYS A 242 2.22 0.10 -2.80
N THR A 243 2.45 0.96 -1.81
CA THR A 243 2.58 2.41 -2.02
C THR A 243 3.79 2.69 -2.92
N VAL A 244 4.89 2.05 -2.55
CA VAL A 244 6.20 2.13 -3.16
C VAL A 244 6.14 1.69 -4.62
N LEU A 245 5.46 0.57 -4.91
CA LEU A 245 5.32 0.05 -6.27
C LEU A 245 4.14 0.65 -7.07
N GLY A 246 3.39 1.61 -6.51
CA GLY A 246 2.17 2.12 -7.15
C GLY A 246 1.08 1.06 -7.34
N LEU A 247 1.21 -0.07 -6.65
CA LEU A 247 0.32 -1.20 -6.78
C LEU A 247 -0.95 -0.97 -5.96
N PRO A 248 -2.10 -1.25 -6.54
CA PRO A 248 -3.35 -1.26 -5.81
C PRO A 248 -3.49 -2.46 -4.89
N GLN A 249 -4.25 -2.18 -3.85
CA GLN A 249 -4.25 -2.96 -2.64
C GLN A 249 -5.65 -2.89 -2.02
N PRO A 250 -6.56 -3.80 -2.41
CA PRO A 250 -7.75 -4.06 -1.63
C PRO A 250 -7.40 -4.61 -0.25
N VAL A 251 -7.99 -4.01 0.78
CA VAL A 251 -7.98 -4.48 2.16
C VAL A 251 -9.34 -5.11 2.45
N ILE A 252 -9.33 -6.35 2.90
CA ILE A 252 -10.49 -7.22 3.03
C ILE A 252 -10.61 -7.64 4.49
N PRO A 253 -11.71 -7.30 5.19
CA PRO A 253 -12.02 -7.86 6.50
C PRO A 253 -12.29 -9.36 6.38
N ILE A 254 -11.59 -10.19 7.16
CA ILE A 254 -11.68 -11.66 7.09
C ILE A 254 -11.99 -12.32 8.44
N GLY A 255 -11.92 -11.58 9.53
CA GLY A 255 -12.22 -12.11 10.86
C GLY A 255 -11.99 -11.09 11.96
N GLN A 256 -11.87 -11.57 13.19
CA GLN A 256 -11.62 -10.76 14.38
C GLN A 256 -10.76 -11.53 15.38
N ASN A 257 -9.91 -10.81 16.11
CA ASN A 257 -9.09 -11.33 17.19
C ASN A 257 -9.59 -10.77 18.53
N PRO A 258 -9.94 -11.62 19.52
CA PRO A 258 -10.27 -11.13 20.85
C PRO A 258 -9.04 -10.50 21.52
N TYR A 259 -9.26 -9.44 22.31
CA TYR A 259 -8.25 -8.84 23.19
C TYR A 259 -8.91 -8.33 24.47
N GLU A 260 -8.15 -8.31 25.56
CA GLU A 260 -8.61 -7.70 26.81
C GLU A 260 -8.40 -6.18 26.77
N SER A 261 -9.50 -5.44 26.92
CA SER A 261 -9.47 -3.99 26.93
C SER A 261 -9.07 -3.49 28.30
N ARG A 262 -7.99 -2.71 28.39
CA ARG A 262 -7.58 -2.11 29.68
C ARG A 262 -8.48 -0.94 30.11
N VAL A 263 -9.34 -0.45 29.20
CA VAL A 263 -10.27 0.65 29.49
C VAL A 263 -11.58 0.11 30.05
N THR A 264 -12.13 -0.94 29.43
CA THR A 264 -13.43 -1.50 29.84
C THR A 264 -13.29 -2.74 30.72
N ALA A 265 -12.09 -3.30 30.85
CA ALA A 265 -11.81 -4.58 31.51
C ALA A 265 -12.61 -5.76 30.94
N ALA A 266 -13.06 -5.64 29.68
CA ALA A 266 -13.82 -6.66 28.98
C ALA A 266 -13.06 -7.17 27.76
N THR A 267 -13.39 -8.39 27.34
CA THR A 267 -12.96 -8.92 26.05
C THR A 267 -13.63 -8.11 24.92
N GLU A 268 -12.82 -7.44 24.12
CA GLU A 268 -13.21 -6.73 22.91
C GLU A 268 -12.59 -7.41 21.67
N TYR A 269 -12.97 -6.97 20.46
CA TYR A 269 -12.57 -7.63 19.22
C TYR A 269 -11.91 -6.67 18.24
N ALA A 270 -10.67 -6.98 17.86
CA ALA A 270 -9.92 -6.26 16.85
C ALA A 270 -10.10 -6.92 15.47
N PRO A 271 -10.31 -6.16 14.38
CA PRO A 271 -10.47 -6.74 13.06
C PRO A 271 -9.20 -7.45 12.57
N ILE A 272 -9.38 -8.61 11.94
CA ILE A 272 -8.35 -9.27 11.13
C ILE A 272 -8.67 -8.98 9.67
N VAL A 273 -7.67 -8.50 8.94
CA VAL A 273 -7.79 -8.22 7.51
C VAL A 273 -6.74 -8.97 6.70
N ALA A 274 -7.06 -9.26 5.45
CA ALA A 274 -6.12 -9.68 4.43
C ALA A 274 -6.02 -8.58 3.35
N SER A 275 -4.88 -8.51 2.68
CA SER A 275 -4.73 -7.68 1.49
C SER A 275 -4.30 -8.51 0.31
N LEU A 276 -4.97 -8.32 -0.82
CA LEU A 276 -4.61 -8.94 -2.09
C LEU A 276 -4.06 -7.86 -3.00
N VAL A 277 -2.86 -8.05 -3.53
CA VAL A 277 -2.19 -7.08 -4.40
C VAL A 277 -2.20 -7.65 -5.80
N GLY A 278 -2.67 -6.87 -6.77
CA GLY A 278 -2.62 -7.22 -8.18
C GLY A 278 -1.82 -6.21 -9.00
N ARG A 279 -1.67 -6.49 -10.30
CA ARG A 279 -0.93 -5.65 -11.24
C ARG A 279 -1.71 -4.42 -11.69
N GLU A 280 -1.06 -3.25 -11.66
CA GLU A 280 -1.40 -1.87 -12.13
C GLU A 280 -2.64 -1.67 -13.05
N THR A 281 -3.05 -2.65 -13.85
CA THR A 281 -4.19 -2.53 -14.79
C THR A 281 -5.44 -3.40 -14.50
N ARG A 282 -5.52 -4.28 -13.47
CA ARG A 282 -6.64 -5.27 -13.37
C ARG A 282 -7.20 -5.57 -11.95
N TRP A 283 -8.12 -4.72 -11.45
CA TRP A 283 -8.87 -4.89 -10.17
C TRP A 283 -10.18 -5.68 -10.27
N THR A 284 -10.75 -5.75 -11.46
CA THR A 284 -12.15 -6.10 -11.69
C THR A 284 -12.50 -7.56 -11.39
N LEU A 285 -11.51 -8.44 -11.18
CA LEU A 285 -11.71 -9.85 -10.85
C LEU A 285 -12.10 -10.09 -9.38
N LEU A 286 -11.69 -9.21 -8.45
CA LEU A 286 -12.00 -9.37 -7.02
C LEU A 286 -13.41 -8.88 -6.65
N ALA A 287 -14.06 -8.12 -7.54
CA ALA A 287 -15.39 -7.58 -7.30
C ALA A 287 -16.55 -8.52 -7.71
N GLY A 288 -16.25 -9.71 -8.24
CA GLY A 288 -17.24 -10.67 -8.72
C GLY A 288 -18.00 -10.18 -9.97
N ARG A 289 -18.20 -11.08 -10.95
CA ARG A 289 -19.30 -10.90 -11.91
C ARG A 289 -20.50 -11.68 -11.35
N PRO A 290 -21.70 -11.10 -11.26
CA PRO A 290 -22.91 -11.91 -11.16
C PRO A 290 -22.95 -12.80 -12.40
N ARG A 291 -23.08 -14.11 -12.22
CA ARG A 291 -23.55 -14.98 -13.30
C ARG A 291 -25.04 -14.68 -13.41
N TYR A 292 -25.44 -14.00 -14.48
CA TYR A 292 -26.80 -14.11 -15.00
C TYR A 292 -26.83 -15.30 -15.96
#